data_AF-A2EYM8-F1
#
_entry.id   AF-A2EYM8-F1
#
_cell.length_a   1.000
_cell.length_b   1.000
_cell.length_c   1.000
_cell.angle_alpha   90.00
_cell.angle_beta   90.00
_cell.angle_gamma   90.00
#
_symmetry.space_group_name_H-M   'P 1'
#
loop_
_entity.id
_entity.type
_entity.pdbx_description
1 polymer ?
#
loop_
_entity_poly.entity_id
_entity_poly.type
_entity_poly.pdbx_seq_one_letter_code
_entity_poly.pdbx_strand_id
1 'polypeptide(L)'
;MHFLFPFLIGSKIDDSYRSHKLLSGEEQPEFLRPDYSLVISMNNQLFTFKSAIVESSKREYVYYKCDVTITSESKFLNNYGFGKSTSSGFGGALYMYESVFQIVSPDPSKNSIFSGNSAAYGGALCLVSTASYLSNAVFTSNQAYKHAGAVYFENKLISNGRLSNVV
;
A
#
# COMPACT_ATOMS: atom_id res chain seq x y z
N MET A 1 7.08 52.55 42.30
CA MET A 1 8.20 51.73 41.81
C MET A 1 7.65 50.69 40.85
N HIS A 2 8.20 50.63 39.64
CA HIS A 2 8.03 49.52 38.69
C HIS A 2 8.33 48.18 39.35
N PHE A 3 7.67 47.09 38.93
CA PHE A 3 8.29 46.04 38.09
C PHE A 3 7.22 45.07 37.55
N LEU A 4 7.40 44.75 36.26
CA LEU A 4 6.69 43.76 35.45
C LEU A 4 7.20 42.32 35.72
N PHE A 5 6.47 41.34 35.14
CA PHE A 5 6.80 39.93 34.82
C PHE A 5 6.25 38.84 35.78
N PRO A 6 5.97 37.61 35.29
CA PRO A 6 5.03 37.27 34.21
C PRO A 6 4.13 36.05 34.57
N PHE A 7 3.15 35.78 33.71
CA PHE A 7 2.35 34.55 33.66
C PHE A 7 3.25 33.29 33.49
N LEU A 8 3.07 32.29 34.36
CA LEU A 8 3.43 30.89 34.10
C LEU A 8 2.24 30.02 34.57
N ILE A 9 1.40 29.57 33.64
CA ILE A 9 0.43 28.51 33.92
C ILE A 9 1.18 27.19 33.78
N GLY A 10 1.50 26.57 34.92
CA GLY A 10 1.97 25.18 34.96
C GLY A 10 0.78 24.25 34.74
N SER A 11 0.76 23.51 33.63
CA SER A 11 -0.07 22.32 33.52
C SER A 11 0.65 21.16 34.21
N LYS A 12 0.04 20.71 35.30
CA LYS A 12 0.42 19.55 36.09
C LYS A 12 0.22 18.29 35.23
N ILE A 13 1.31 17.63 34.82
CA ILE A 13 1.25 16.29 34.20
C ILE A 13 1.31 15.29 35.35
N ASP A 14 0.29 14.43 35.43
CA ASP A 14 0.15 13.39 36.45
C ASP A 14 1.11 12.23 36.17
N ASP A 15 2.01 11.96 37.13
CA ASP A 15 3.05 10.94 37.10
C ASP A 15 2.48 9.56 37.48
N SER A 16 1.86 8.90 36.51
CA SER A 16 1.60 7.45 36.61
C SER A 16 2.33 6.68 35.50
N TYR A 17 3.66 6.70 35.54
CA TYR A 17 4.50 5.79 34.75
C TYR A 17 4.29 4.34 35.24
N ARG A 18 3.41 3.60 34.58
CA ARG A 18 3.50 2.13 34.58
C ARG A 18 4.74 1.75 33.79
N SER A 19 5.67 1.08 34.46
CA SER A 19 6.93 0.58 33.90
C SER A 19 6.70 -0.24 32.63
N HIS A 20 6.97 0.35 31.48
CA HIS A 20 7.13 -0.42 30.24
C HIS A 20 8.47 -1.14 30.33
N LYS A 21 8.40 -2.47 30.46
CA LYS A 21 9.56 -3.36 30.43
C LYS A 21 10.23 -3.24 29.06
N LEU A 22 11.39 -2.59 29.00
CA LEU A 22 12.29 -2.64 27.86
C LEU A 22 12.74 -4.10 27.70
N LEU A 23 12.28 -4.77 26.64
CA LEU A 23 12.78 -6.08 26.28
C LEU A 23 14.17 -5.88 25.66
N SER A 24 15.19 -6.39 26.33
CA SER A 24 16.56 -6.47 25.84
C SER A 24 16.59 -7.32 24.57
N GLY A 25 17.15 -6.78 23.50
CA GLY A 25 17.31 -7.48 22.23
C GLY A 25 18.33 -8.60 22.35
N GLU A 26 17.86 -9.83 22.46
CA GLU A 26 18.61 -11.06 22.19
C GLU A 26 17.61 -12.15 21.78
N GLU A 27 17.08 -11.99 20.57
CA GLU A 27 16.56 -13.05 19.69
C GLU A 27 16.15 -12.31 18.41
N GLN A 28 17.08 -12.23 17.45
CA GLN A 28 16.74 -11.72 16.12
C GLN A 28 15.58 -12.57 15.60
N PRO A 29 14.45 -11.98 15.16
CA PRO A 29 13.39 -12.76 14.55
C PRO A 29 13.99 -13.47 13.34
N GLU A 30 14.09 -14.79 13.44
CA GLU A 30 14.57 -15.62 12.36
C GLU A 30 13.60 -15.41 11.20
N PHE A 31 14.09 -14.81 10.11
CA PHE A 31 13.31 -14.65 8.89
C PHE A 31 12.98 -16.04 8.38
N LEU A 32 11.78 -16.53 8.72
CA LEU A 32 11.22 -17.73 8.13
C LEU A 32 11.26 -17.55 6.62
N ARG A 33 12.02 -18.42 5.95
CA ARG A 33 12.07 -18.47 4.49
C ARG A 33 10.63 -18.58 3.99
N PRO A 34 10.16 -17.65 3.12
CA PRO A 34 8.76 -17.56 2.78
C PRO A 34 8.28 -18.83 2.08
N ASP A 35 7.24 -19.46 2.64
CA ASP A 35 6.45 -20.49 1.98
C ASP A 35 5.40 -19.78 1.10
N TYR A 36 5.49 -19.99 -0.22
CA TYR A 36 4.75 -19.27 -1.25
C TYR A 36 3.36 -19.87 -1.54
N SER A 37 2.81 -20.74 -0.69
CA SER A 37 1.78 -21.69 -1.13
C SER A 37 0.29 -21.37 -0.83
N LEU A 38 -0.10 -20.18 -0.34
CA LEU A 38 -1.53 -19.94 0.02
C LEU A 38 -2.08 -18.52 -0.21
N VAL A 39 -1.70 -17.91 -1.32
CA VAL A 39 -2.32 -16.73 -1.91
C VAL A 39 -2.40 -17.01 -3.41
N ILE A 40 -3.41 -16.55 -4.15
CA ILE A 40 -3.34 -16.59 -5.63
C ILE A 40 -2.26 -15.59 -6.05
N SER A 41 -0.99 -15.95 -5.87
CA SER A 41 0.16 -15.20 -6.36
C SER A 41 0.26 -15.50 -7.84
N MET A 42 -0.12 -14.54 -8.66
CA MET A 42 0.07 -14.66 -10.10
C MET A 42 1.49 -14.20 -10.42
N ASN A 43 2.24 -15.02 -11.15
CA ASN A 43 3.67 -14.81 -11.41
C ASN A 43 3.95 -14.88 -12.92
N ASN A 44 4.64 -13.88 -13.48
CA ASN A 44 5.06 -13.88 -14.90
C ASN A 44 3.90 -14.08 -15.89
N GLN A 45 2.81 -13.32 -15.72
CA GLN A 45 1.59 -13.46 -16.52
C GLN A 45 1.09 -12.09 -16.99
N LEU A 46 0.45 -12.08 -18.17
CA LEU A 46 -0.29 -10.95 -18.70
C LEU A 46 -1.77 -11.09 -18.34
N PHE A 47 -2.32 -10.12 -17.62
CA PHE A 47 -3.74 -10.04 -17.28
C PHE A 47 -4.37 -8.81 -17.88
N THR A 48 -5.48 -9.00 -18.59
CA THR A 48 -6.33 -7.91 -19.04
C THR A 48 -7.71 -8.05 -18.42
N PHE A 49 -8.03 -7.14 -17.52
CA PHE A 49 -9.37 -7.02 -16.94
C PHE A 49 -10.21 -6.10 -17.82
N LYS A 50 -11.38 -6.58 -18.23
CA LYS A 50 -12.39 -5.69 -18.81
C LYS A 50 -13.05 -4.89 -17.69
N SER A 51 -13.57 -5.56 -16.67
CA SER A 51 -14.11 -4.93 -15.47
C SER A 51 -13.93 -5.89 -14.30
N ALA A 52 -13.75 -5.36 -13.10
CA ALA A 52 -13.75 -6.10 -11.85
C ALA A 52 -14.60 -5.34 -10.82
N ILE A 53 -15.37 -6.06 -10.03
CA ILE A 53 -16.07 -5.52 -8.85
C ILE A 53 -15.64 -6.39 -7.67
N VAL A 54 -14.83 -5.84 -6.78
CA VAL A 54 -14.33 -6.54 -5.60
C VAL A 54 -14.57 -5.70 -4.37
N GLU A 55 -15.33 -6.27 -3.45
CA GLU A 55 -15.92 -5.53 -2.34
C GLU A 55 -15.83 -6.28 -1.02
N SER A 56 -15.53 -5.54 0.05
CA SER A 56 -15.53 -6.03 1.44
C SER A 56 -14.72 -7.30 1.66
N SER A 57 -13.69 -7.52 0.86
CA SER A 57 -12.87 -8.72 0.92
C SER A 57 -11.48 -8.43 1.48
N LYS A 58 -10.87 -9.46 2.07
CA LYS A 58 -9.42 -9.45 2.24
C LYS A 58 -8.80 -9.45 0.85
N ARG A 59 -7.82 -8.56 0.60
CA ARG A 59 -7.15 -8.42 -0.69
C ARG A 59 -6.81 -9.78 -1.33
N GLU A 60 -7.47 -10.07 -2.44
CA GLU A 60 -7.26 -11.30 -3.22
C GLU A 60 -6.16 -11.12 -4.28
N TYR A 61 -5.99 -9.89 -4.76
CA TYR A 61 -5.13 -9.59 -5.89
C TYR A 61 -3.71 -9.26 -5.48
N VAL A 62 -2.80 -10.18 -5.83
CA VAL A 62 -1.38 -10.08 -5.56
C VAL A 62 -0.61 -10.50 -6.80
N TYR A 63 0.20 -9.58 -7.34
CA TYR A 63 0.93 -9.81 -8.58
C TYR A 63 2.42 -9.60 -8.38
N TYR A 64 3.20 -10.58 -8.81
CA TYR A 64 4.64 -10.51 -8.84
C TYR A 64 5.11 -10.68 -10.28
N LYS A 65 5.86 -9.70 -10.80
CA LYS A 65 6.42 -9.77 -12.16
C LYS A 65 5.35 -10.00 -13.23
N CYS A 66 4.18 -9.38 -13.08
CA CYS A 66 3.08 -9.48 -14.02
C CYS A 66 2.89 -8.18 -14.78
N ASP A 67 2.22 -8.29 -15.93
CA ASP A 67 1.67 -7.16 -16.65
C ASP A 67 0.17 -7.17 -16.45
N VAL A 68 -0.37 -6.15 -15.79
CA VAL A 68 -1.79 -6.06 -15.45
C VAL A 68 -2.39 -4.80 -16.05
N THR A 69 -3.41 -4.96 -16.88
CA THR A 69 -4.11 -3.85 -17.53
C THR A 69 -5.61 -3.91 -17.22
N ILE A 70 -6.15 -2.83 -16.67
CA ILE A 70 -7.60 -2.61 -16.50
C ILE A 70 -8.09 -1.73 -17.64
N THR A 71 -9.02 -2.25 -18.45
CA THR A 71 -9.46 -1.61 -19.71
C THR A 71 -10.84 -0.96 -19.67
N SER A 72 -11.66 -1.26 -18.66
CA SER A 72 -12.94 -0.58 -18.43
C SER A 72 -13.15 -0.35 -16.92
N GLU A 73 -14.22 0.37 -16.59
CA GLU A 73 -14.58 0.68 -15.21
C GLU A 73 -14.54 -0.54 -14.29
N SER A 74 -13.72 -0.46 -13.26
CA SER A 74 -13.60 -1.46 -12.20
C SER A 74 -13.79 -0.81 -10.84
N LYS A 75 -14.36 -1.53 -9.87
CA LYS A 75 -14.65 -1.05 -8.52
C LYS A 75 -13.97 -1.92 -7.48
N PHE A 76 -13.19 -1.29 -6.62
CA PHE A 76 -12.53 -1.90 -5.48
C PHE A 76 -13.00 -1.17 -4.23
N LEU A 77 -13.96 -1.74 -3.51
CA LEU A 77 -14.66 -1.07 -2.42
C LEU A 77 -14.41 -1.77 -1.08
N ASN A 78 -13.99 -1.03 -0.06
CA ASN A 78 -13.87 -1.52 1.32
C ASN A 78 -12.98 -2.76 1.49
N ASN A 79 -12.01 -2.97 0.60
CA ASN A 79 -11.09 -4.11 0.70
C ASN A 79 -9.96 -3.81 1.68
N TYR A 80 -9.42 -4.86 2.30
CA TYR A 80 -8.38 -4.69 3.31
C TYR A 80 -7.18 -5.62 3.12
N GLY A 81 -6.00 -5.06 3.37
CA GLY A 81 -4.72 -5.71 3.19
C GLY A 81 -4.10 -6.19 4.49
N PHE A 82 -4.84 -6.74 5.44
CA PHE A 82 -4.29 -7.19 6.75
C PHE A 82 -4.38 -8.70 6.94
N GLY A 83 -3.57 -9.22 7.84
CA GLY A 83 -3.65 -10.61 8.31
C GLY A 83 -2.30 -11.30 8.37
N LYS A 84 -2.34 -12.64 8.28
CA LYS A 84 -1.18 -13.53 8.34
C LYS A 84 -0.77 -13.95 6.92
N SER A 85 -0.06 -13.08 6.22
CA SER A 85 0.53 -13.32 4.89
C SER A 85 1.78 -12.45 4.74
N THR A 86 2.75 -12.88 3.94
CA THR A 86 3.96 -12.12 3.61
C THR A 86 3.67 -10.78 2.93
N SER A 87 2.53 -10.67 2.24
CA SER A 87 2.08 -9.40 1.65
C SER A 87 1.15 -8.59 2.55
N SER A 88 0.99 -8.99 3.81
CA SER A 88 0.11 -8.28 4.74
C SER A 88 0.65 -6.89 5.02
N GLY A 89 -0.25 -5.94 5.02
CA GLY A 89 0.01 -4.52 5.14
C GLY A 89 0.15 -3.80 3.81
N PHE A 90 0.36 -4.48 2.68
CA PHE A 90 0.51 -3.82 1.38
C PHE A 90 -0.81 -3.82 0.64
N GLY A 91 -1.34 -2.65 0.30
CA GLY A 91 -2.53 -2.52 -0.55
C GLY A 91 -3.81 -3.07 0.08
N GLY A 92 -4.90 -2.31 0.08
CA GLY A 92 -6.21 -2.84 0.46
C GLY A 92 -6.90 -3.54 -0.70
N ALA A 93 -6.75 -2.99 -1.91
CA ALA A 93 -7.35 -3.50 -3.14
C ALA A 93 -6.37 -4.34 -3.97
N LEU A 94 -5.19 -3.81 -4.29
CA LEU A 94 -4.17 -4.52 -5.05
C LEU A 94 -2.76 -4.28 -4.50
N TYR A 95 -1.92 -5.31 -4.65
CA TYR A 95 -0.48 -5.22 -4.44
C TYR A 95 0.23 -5.73 -5.69
N MET A 96 1.17 -4.91 -6.18
CA MET A 96 2.04 -5.21 -7.30
C MET A 96 3.50 -5.14 -6.84
N TYR A 97 4.29 -6.13 -7.24
CA TYR A 97 5.72 -6.18 -7.02
C TYR A 97 6.46 -6.49 -8.34
N GLU A 98 7.47 -5.70 -8.68
CA GLU A 98 8.28 -5.87 -9.91
C GLU A 98 7.45 -6.04 -11.19
N SER A 99 6.31 -5.35 -11.28
CA SER A 99 5.27 -5.57 -12.30
C SER A 99 5.10 -4.35 -13.22
N VAL A 100 4.22 -4.49 -14.22
CA VAL A 100 3.62 -3.36 -14.94
C VAL A 100 2.13 -3.28 -14.57
N PHE A 101 1.64 -2.10 -14.23
CA PHE A 101 0.23 -1.88 -13.90
C PHE A 101 -0.38 -0.70 -14.64
N GLN A 102 -1.43 -0.94 -15.40
CA GLN A 102 -2.08 0.07 -16.23
C GLN A 102 -3.58 0.11 -15.96
N ILE A 103 -4.14 1.30 -15.86
CA ILE A 103 -5.57 1.55 -15.91
C ILE A 103 -5.80 2.50 -17.09
N VAL A 104 -6.32 1.95 -18.18
CA VAL A 104 -6.50 2.63 -19.46
C VAL A 104 -7.91 2.36 -19.96
N SER A 105 -8.81 3.34 -19.87
CA SER A 105 -10.14 3.20 -20.47
C SER A 105 -10.20 3.93 -21.81
N PRO A 106 -10.76 3.32 -22.88
CA PRO A 106 -11.01 4.04 -24.13
C PRO A 106 -12.08 5.13 -23.96
N ASP A 107 -12.87 5.07 -22.89
CA ASP A 107 -13.89 6.07 -22.57
C ASP A 107 -13.39 6.94 -21.40
N PRO A 108 -13.06 8.23 -21.62
CA PRO A 108 -12.53 9.10 -20.58
C PRO A 108 -13.55 9.42 -19.46
N SER A 109 -14.84 9.13 -19.67
CA SER A 109 -15.87 9.29 -18.64
C SER A 109 -15.96 8.12 -17.65
N LYS A 110 -15.32 6.99 -17.98
CA LYS A 110 -15.37 5.76 -17.18
C LYS A 110 -14.10 5.58 -16.36
N ASN A 111 -14.17 6.00 -15.10
CA ASN A 111 -13.09 5.85 -14.14
C ASN A 111 -13.26 4.60 -13.29
N SER A 112 -12.17 3.84 -13.11
CA SER A 112 -12.10 2.82 -12.07
C SER A 112 -12.11 3.48 -10.69
N ILE A 113 -12.89 2.92 -9.77
CA ILE A 113 -13.12 3.49 -8.44
C ILE A 113 -12.43 2.61 -7.40
N PHE A 114 -11.57 3.23 -6.60
CA PHE A 114 -10.98 2.66 -5.40
C PHE A 114 -11.52 3.42 -4.21
N SER A 115 -12.38 2.81 -3.41
CA SER A 115 -12.98 3.49 -2.27
C SER A 115 -13.01 2.69 -0.98
N GLY A 116 -12.77 3.34 0.15
CA GLY A 116 -12.86 2.72 1.48
C GLY A 116 -11.82 1.62 1.74
N ASN A 117 -10.82 1.45 0.87
CA ASN A 117 -9.84 0.37 1.04
C ASN A 117 -8.84 0.73 2.14
N SER A 118 -8.37 -0.28 2.88
CA SER A 118 -7.46 -0.08 4.00
C SER A 118 -6.23 -1.01 4.01
N ALA A 119 -5.06 -0.45 4.33
CA ALA A 119 -3.80 -1.20 4.41
C ALA A 119 -2.80 -0.53 5.37
N ALA A 120 -1.62 -1.11 5.56
CA ALA A 120 -0.54 -0.41 6.25
C ALA A 120 0.18 0.57 5.29
N TYR A 121 0.40 0.14 4.04
CA TYR A 121 1.03 0.89 2.96
C TYR A 121 0.08 0.95 1.78
N GLY A 122 -0.34 2.15 1.37
CA GLY A 122 -1.22 2.35 0.24
C GLY A 122 -2.61 1.76 0.49
N GLY A 123 -3.53 2.55 1.05
CA GLY A 123 -4.84 2.05 1.47
C GLY A 123 -5.59 1.29 0.39
N ALA A 124 -5.47 1.71 -0.88
CA ALA A 124 -5.96 0.96 -2.04
C ALA A 124 -4.85 0.18 -2.74
N LEU A 125 -3.79 0.86 -3.19
CA LEU A 125 -2.76 0.29 -4.05
C LEU A 125 -1.40 0.36 -3.39
N CYS A 126 -0.65 -0.74 -3.44
CA CYS A 126 0.77 -0.75 -3.12
C CYS A 126 1.55 -1.23 -4.33
N LEU A 127 2.44 -0.38 -4.85
CA LEU A 127 3.16 -0.57 -6.11
C LEU A 127 4.67 -0.50 -5.83
N VAL A 128 5.31 -1.67 -5.74
CA VAL A 128 6.73 -1.79 -5.42
C VAL A 128 7.49 -2.23 -6.66
N SER A 129 8.52 -1.48 -7.03
CA SER A 129 9.30 -1.62 -8.27
C SER A 129 8.41 -1.82 -9.49
N THR A 130 7.27 -1.13 -9.55
CA THR A 130 6.22 -1.36 -10.52
C THR A 130 6.07 -0.16 -11.43
N ALA A 131 6.19 -0.37 -12.74
CA ALA A 131 5.91 0.65 -13.73
C ALA A 131 4.39 0.83 -13.85
N SER A 132 3.89 2.05 -13.61
CA SER A 132 2.44 2.28 -13.49
C SER A 132 1.93 3.42 -14.35
N TYR A 133 0.75 3.25 -14.95
CA TYR A 133 0.00 4.31 -15.64
C TYR A 133 -1.47 4.28 -15.23
N LEU A 134 -1.93 5.30 -14.48
CA LEU A 134 -3.25 5.33 -13.83
C LEU A 134 -4.11 6.50 -14.34
N SER A 135 -4.47 6.52 -15.63
CA SER A 135 -5.16 7.69 -16.24
C SER A 135 -6.65 7.77 -15.92
N ASN A 136 -7.31 6.65 -15.62
CA ASN A 136 -8.75 6.57 -15.41
C ASN A 136 -9.08 5.96 -14.05
N ALA A 137 -8.54 6.54 -12.98
CA ALA A 137 -8.68 6.04 -11.63
C ALA A 137 -9.07 7.13 -10.64
N VAL A 138 -10.05 6.85 -9.78
CA VAL A 138 -10.51 7.73 -8.71
C VAL A 138 -10.29 7.02 -7.37
N PHE A 139 -9.64 7.71 -6.44
CA PHE A 139 -9.35 7.22 -5.10
C PHE A 139 -10.11 8.03 -4.05
N THR A 140 -11.04 7.42 -3.33
CA THR A 140 -11.90 8.12 -2.36
C THR A 140 -11.93 7.39 -1.01
N SER A 141 -11.66 8.09 0.09
CA SER A 141 -11.74 7.51 1.45
C SER A 141 -10.89 6.25 1.68
N ASN A 142 -9.76 6.11 0.99
CA ASN A 142 -8.82 5.01 1.26
C ASN A 142 -7.89 5.39 2.43
N GLN A 143 -7.54 4.42 3.27
CA GLN A 143 -6.79 4.65 4.50
C GLN A 143 -5.54 3.77 4.59
N ALA A 144 -4.39 4.37 4.85
CA ALA A 144 -3.16 3.67 5.20
C ALA A 144 -2.74 3.98 6.64
N TYR A 145 -2.36 2.97 7.41
CA TYR A 145 -1.96 3.15 8.81
C TYR A 145 -0.48 3.48 9.02
N LYS A 146 0.37 3.32 7.99
CA LYS A 146 1.80 3.70 8.04
C LYS A 146 2.14 4.76 7.00
N HIS A 147 1.94 4.46 5.70
CA HIS A 147 2.36 5.37 4.62
C HIS A 147 1.38 5.39 3.44
N ALA A 148 1.20 6.59 2.88
CA ALA A 148 0.43 6.92 1.68
C ALA A 148 -1.04 6.48 1.71
N GLY A 149 -1.95 7.41 2.02
CA GLY A 149 -3.37 7.13 2.29
C GLY A 149 -4.07 6.25 1.25
N ALA A 150 -3.87 6.50 -0.04
CA ALA A 150 -4.50 5.73 -1.12
C ALA A 150 -3.53 4.86 -1.91
N VAL A 151 -2.46 5.44 -2.46
CA VAL A 151 -1.53 4.75 -3.35
C VAL A 151 -0.12 4.92 -2.83
N TYR A 152 0.56 3.80 -2.59
CA TYR A 152 1.96 3.77 -2.20
C TYR A 152 2.83 3.35 -3.38
N PHE A 153 3.86 4.14 -3.68
CA PHE A 153 4.88 3.85 -4.69
C PHE A 153 6.22 3.69 -4.02
N GLU A 154 6.91 2.60 -4.32
CA GLU A 154 8.29 2.39 -3.94
C GLU A 154 9.08 1.91 -5.14
N ASN A 155 9.96 2.75 -5.67
CA ASN A 155 10.89 2.33 -6.71
C ASN A 155 12.19 1.91 -6.07
N LYS A 156 12.49 0.61 -6.11
CA LYS A 156 13.82 0.12 -5.80
C LYS A 156 14.63 0.20 -7.09
N LEU A 157 15.60 1.11 -7.14
CA LEU A 157 16.59 1.11 -8.22
C LEU A 157 17.28 -0.25 -8.20
N ILE A 158 17.10 -1.03 -9.27
CA ILE A 158 17.84 -2.27 -9.45
C ILE A 158 19.27 -1.83 -9.79
N SER A 159 20.14 -1.75 -8.79
CA SER A 159 21.52 -1.24 -8.91
C SER A 159 22.42 -2.04 -9.86
N ASN A 160 21.90 -3.09 -10.51
CA ASN A 160 22.63 -3.94 -11.44
C ASN A 160 22.23 -3.71 -12.91
N GLY A 161 21.24 -2.85 -13.17
CA GLY A 161 20.91 -2.40 -14.53
C GLY A 161 21.61 -1.08 -14.81
N ARG A 162 22.79 -1.14 -15.43
CA ARG A 162 23.43 0.05 -16.02
C ARG A 162 22.42 0.65 -17.01
N LEU A 163 21.85 1.82 -16.71
CA LEU A 163 21.08 2.60 -17.68
C LEU A 163 22.07 3.12 -18.74
N SER A 164 22.46 2.27 -19.69
CA SER A 164 23.12 2.72 -20.90
C SER A 164 22.04 3.14 -21.89
N ASN A 165 21.92 4.45 -22.07
CA ASN A 165 21.13 5.12 -23.10
C ASN A 165 19.62 5.11 -22.86
N VAL A 166 19.14 6.15 -22.20
CA VAL A 166 17.85 6.73 -22.58
C VAL A 166 18.19 8.01 -23.34
N VAL A 167 17.70 8.10 -24.58
CA VAL A 167 17.94 9.17 -25.57
C VAL A 167 17.53 10.54 -25.01
#